data_AF-A0A6M2BVZ4-F1
#
_entry.id   AF-A0A6M2BVZ4-F1
#
_cell.length_a   1.000
_cell.length_b   1.000
_cell.length_c   1.000
_cell.angle_alpha   90.00
_cell.angle_beta   90.00
_cell.angle_gamma   90.00
#
_symmetry.space_group_name_H-M   'P 1'
#
loop_
_entity.id
_entity.type
_entity.pdbx_description
1 polymer ?
#
loop_
_entity_poly.entity_id
_entity_poly.type
_entity_poly.pdbx_seq_one_letter_code
_entity_poly.pdbx_strand_id
1 'polypeptide(L)'
;MNGATDNWLDQLAPAHAPAPPGWWPPAPGWWLLLAIVIITVTTLAIIWLRPTQRRRRSALRELRGLESGPGDDIALACGLENLLRRYALAQFGRDSVARLSGDSWLAFLAAHGGGALAGDAGRDLLRSAYGGGAPGAARALWLQGARGFLRSRHK
;
A
#
# COMPACT_ATOMS: atom_id res chain seq x y z
N MET A 1 -50.20 -27.06 -80.69
CA MET A 1 -49.31 -26.01 -80.15
C MET A 1 -49.82 -25.62 -78.77
N ASN A 2 -48.92 -25.74 -77.79
CA ASN A 2 -48.83 -25.00 -76.53
C ASN A 2 -50.00 -25.13 -75.53
N GLY A 3 -49.77 -25.87 -74.45
CA GLY A 3 -50.55 -25.74 -73.22
C GLY A 3 -49.99 -26.65 -72.14
N ALA A 4 -49.60 -26.08 -71.02
CA ALA A 4 -49.08 -26.73 -69.82
C ALA A 4 -47.62 -27.23 -69.88
N THR A 5 -46.67 -26.31 -70.05
CA THR A 5 -45.54 -26.36 -69.10
C THR A 5 -46.06 -25.77 -67.80
N ASP A 6 -46.79 -26.60 -67.03
CA ASP A 6 -47.12 -26.28 -65.65
C ASP A 6 -45.77 -26.05 -64.96
N ASN A 7 -45.46 -24.77 -64.78
CA ASN A 7 -44.17 -24.30 -64.36
C ASN A 7 -44.05 -24.61 -62.87
N TRP A 8 -43.70 -25.86 -62.56
CA TRP A 8 -43.50 -26.40 -61.22
C TRP A 8 -42.49 -25.58 -60.39
N LEU A 9 -41.67 -24.79 -61.07
CA LEU A 9 -40.80 -23.78 -60.49
C LEU A 9 -41.57 -22.68 -59.76
N ASP A 10 -42.79 -22.33 -60.20
CA ASP A 10 -43.67 -21.37 -59.54
C ASP A 10 -44.38 -21.95 -58.29
N GLN A 11 -44.31 -23.28 -58.09
CA GLN A 11 -44.81 -23.94 -56.87
C GLN A 11 -43.75 -24.03 -55.77
N LEU A 12 -42.50 -23.62 -56.03
CA LEU A 12 -41.46 -23.58 -55.02
C LEU A 12 -41.65 -22.34 -54.14
N ALA A 13 -41.93 -22.56 -52.86
CA ALA A 13 -42.00 -21.48 -51.88
C ALA A 13 -40.65 -20.71 -51.86
N PRO A 14 -40.67 -19.36 -51.88
CA PRO A 14 -39.45 -18.56 -51.88
C PRO A 14 -38.61 -18.92 -50.65
N ALA A 15 -37.31 -19.13 -50.87
CA ALA A 15 -36.38 -19.50 -49.80
C ALA A 15 -36.34 -18.41 -48.72
N HIS A 16 -36.91 -18.70 -47.56
CA HIS A 16 -36.80 -17.81 -46.39
C HIS A 16 -35.39 -17.99 -45.82
N ALA A 17 -34.52 -16.98 -45.96
CA ALA A 17 -33.24 -16.99 -45.29
C ALA A 17 -33.48 -17.02 -43.77
N PRO A 18 -32.81 -17.91 -43.00
CA PRO A 18 -32.95 -17.92 -41.55
C PRO A 18 -32.50 -16.57 -41.01
N ALA A 19 -33.26 -16.05 -40.04
CA ALA A 19 -32.88 -14.81 -39.35
C ALA A 19 -31.45 -14.94 -38.81
N PRO A 20 -30.60 -13.90 -38.97
CA PRO A 20 -29.21 -13.97 -38.55
C PRO A 20 -29.14 -14.39 -37.08
N PRO A 21 -28.24 -15.31 -36.71
CA PRO A 21 -28.11 -15.75 -35.33
C PRO A 21 -27.81 -14.52 -34.46
N GLY A 22 -28.70 -14.24 -33.51
CA GLY A 22 -28.46 -13.22 -32.50
C GLY A 22 -27.16 -13.56 -31.77
N TRP A 23 -26.31 -12.55 -31.55
CA TRP A 23 -25.00 -12.63 -30.92
C TRP A 23 -25.01 -13.06 -29.43
N TRP A 24 -26.07 -13.76 -29.00
CA TRP A 24 -26.42 -14.02 -27.61
C TRP A 24 -26.60 -15.52 -27.36
N PRO A 25 -26.05 -16.08 -26.26
CA PRO A 25 -25.23 -15.44 -25.25
C PRO A 25 -23.75 -15.42 -25.67
N PRO A 26 -22.95 -14.46 -25.18
CA PRO A 26 -21.50 -14.53 -25.33
C PRO A 26 -21.03 -15.90 -24.84
N ALA A 27 -20.23 -16.59 -25.67
CA ALA A 27 -19.76 -17.93 -25.36
C ALA A 27 -19.22 -18.00 -23.92
N PRO A 28 -19.54 -19.06 -23.15
CA PRO A 28 -19.28 -19.13 -21.71
C PRO A 28 -17.81 -18.87 -21.31
N GLY A 29 -16.86 -18.97 -22.25
CA GLY A 29 -15.46 -18.60 -22.06
C GLY A 29 -15.22 -17.13 -21.68
N TRP A 30 -16.11 -16.19 -22.01
CA TRP A 30 -15.96 -14.79 -21.57
C TRP A 30 -16.14 -14.61 -20.06
N TRP A 31 -17.00 -15.41 -19.44
CA TRP A 31 -17.16 -15.41 -17.99
C TRP A 31 -15.91 -15.92 -17.28
N LEU A 32 -15.25 -16.93 -17.86
CA LEU A 32 -13.96 -17.41 -17.36
C LEU A 32 -12.89 -16.31 -17.47
N LEU A 33 -12.84 -15.60 -18.60
CA LEU A 33 -11.94 -14.47 -18.83
C LEU A 33 -12.18 -13.34 -17.82
N LEU A 34 -13.45 -12.97 -17.60
CA LEU A 34 -13.84 -11.95 -16.62
C LEU A 34 -13.43 -12.38 -15.19
N ALA A 35 -13.68 -13.64 -14.82
CA ALA A 35 -13.30 -14.16 -13.51
C ALA A 35 -11.78 -14.10 -13.28
N ILE A 36 -10.99 -14.48 -14.29
CA ILE A 36 -9.53 -14.38 -14.24
C ILE A 36 -9.10 -12.92 -14.04
N VAL A 37 -9.65 -11.97 -14.80
CA VAL A 37 -9.33 -10.54 -14.67
C VAL A 37 -9.65 -10.04 -13.25
N ILE A 38 -10.83 -10.36 -12.72
CA ILE A 38 -11.24 -9.95 -11.36
C ILE A 38 -10.28 -10.52 -10.32
N ILE A 39 -9.95 -11.81 -10.40
CA ILE A 39 -9.01 -12.44 -9.48
C ILE A 39 -7.65 -11.76 -9.56
N THR A 40 -7.15 -11.50 -10.78
CA THR A 40 -5.83 -10.91 -10.98
C THR A 40 -5.76 -9.50 -10.39
N VAL A 41 -6.73 -8.65 -10.69
CA VAL A 41 -6.83 -7.29 -10.15
C VAL A 41 -6.96 -7.31 -8.63
N THR A 42 -7.82 -8.17 -8.10
CA THR A 42 -8.04 -8.30 -6.65
C THR A 42 -6.77 -8.77 -5.94
N THR A 43 -6.06 -9.73 -6.52
CA THR A 43 -4.82 -10.27 -5.95
C THR A 43 -3.71 -9.22 -5.99
N LEU A 44 -3.55 -8.50 -7.10
CA LEU A 44 -2.61 -7.37 -7.19
C LEU A 44 -2.95 -6.29 -6.17
N ALA A 45 -4.22 -5.86 -6.09
CA ALA A 45 -4.66 -4.89 -5.11
C ALA A 45 -4.36 -5.36 -3.67
N ILE A 46 -4.66 -6.61 -3.35
CA ILE A 46 -4.36 -7.18 -2.02
C ILE A 46 -2.85 -7.19 -1.75
N ILE A 47 -2.00 -7.58 -2.71
CA ILE A 47 -0.54 -7.61 -2.56
C ILE A 47 0.02 -6.20 -2.38
N TRP A 48 -0.55 -5.20 -3.05
CA TRP A 48 -0.12 -3.81 -2.96
C TRP A 48 -0.64 -3.11 -1.70
N LEU A 49 -1.84 -3.43 -1.22
CA LEU A 49 -2.47 -2.80 -0.05
C LEU A 49 -2.23 -3.52 1.29
N ARG A 50 -1.87 -4.82 1.31
CA ARG A 50 -1.59 -5.56 2.55
C ARG A 50 -0.26 -5.31 3.27
N PRO A 51 0.87 -4.93 2.62
CA PRO A 51 2.16 -4.89 3.30
C PRO A 51 2.19 -3.81 4.39
N THR A 52 1.46 -2.72 4.21
CA THR A 52 1.33 -1.59 5.14
C THR A 52 0.88 -2.02 6.53
N GLN A 53 -0.11 -2.91 6.62
CA GLN A 53 -0.66 -3.35 7.92
C GLN A 53 0.28 -4.33 8.64
N ARG A 54 0.93 -5.23 7.89
CA ARG A 54 1.90 -6.18 8.48
C ARG A 54 3.16 -5.46 8.95
N ARG A 55 3.70 -4.53 8.15
CA ARG A 55 4.87 -3.70 8.46
C ARG A 55 4.63 -2.81 9.68
N ARG A 56 3.42 -2.24 9.81
CA ARG A 56 3.05 -1.46 10.99
C ARG A 56 3.02 -2.33 12.26
N ARG A 57 2.44 -3.53 12.18
CA ARG A 57 2.40 -4.45 13.32
C ARG A 57 3.80 -4.91 13.74
N SER A 58 4.71 -5.16 12.81
CA SER A 58 6.09 -5.49 13.14
C SER A 58 6.81 -4.30 13.77
N ALA A 59 6.68 -3.09 13.21
CA ALA A 59 7.29 -1.89 13.76
C ALA A 59 6.81 -1.57 15.19
N LEU A 60 5.50 -1.73 15.46
CA LEU A 60 4.95 -1.56 16.81
C LEU A 60 5.36 -2.66 17.80
N ARG A 61 5.71 -3.87 17.32
CA ARG A 61 6.28 -4.92 18.17
C ARG A 61 7.73 -4.60 18.52
N GLU A 62 8.51 -4.17 17.53
CA GLU A 62 9.89 -3.76 17.73
C GLU A 62 9.99 -2.55 18.67
N LEU A 63 9.12 -1.55 18.50
CA LEU A 63 9.06 -0.40 19.41
C LEU A 63 8.80 -0.82 20.87
N ARG A 64 7.93 -1.81 21.10
CA ARG A 64 7.70 -2.36 22.44
C ARG A 64 8.94 -3.08 22.98
N GLY A 65 9.68 -3.78 22.12
CA GLY A 65 10.95 -4.39 22.51
C GLY A 65 12.00 -3.36 22.94
N LEU A 66 12.08 -2.24 22.22
CA LEU A 66 12.99 -1.13 22.54
C LEU A 66 12.60 -0.44 23.86
N GLU A 67 11.30 -0.27 24.12
CA GLU A 67 10.81 0.32 25.37
C GLU A 67 11.15 -0.54 26.59
N SER A 68 10.97 -1.86 26.48
CA SER A 68 11.25 -2.82 27.55
C SER A 68 12.73 -3.17 27.70
N GLY A 69 13.57 -2.69 26.80
CA GLY A 69 15.01 -2.95 26.80
C GLY A 69 15.74 -2.26 27.97
N PRO A 70 17.01 -2.62 28.20
CA PRO A 70 17.82 -2.00 29.25
C PRO A 70 17.84 -0.47 29.11
N GLY A 71 17.95 0.24 30.24
CA GLY A 71 17.82 1.70 30.37
C GLY A 71 18.94 2.54 29.74
N ASP A 72 19.59 2.03 28.69
CA ASP A 72 20.56 2.80 27.90
C ASP A 72 19.80 3.68 26.88
N ASP A 73 19.89 4.99 27.08
CA ASP A 73 19.24 5.99 26.24
C ASP A 73 19.90 6.10 24.86
N ILE A 74 21.20 5.78 24.73
CA ILE A 74 21.90 5.78 23.45
C ILE A 74 21.40 4.60 22.60
N ALA A 75 21.37 3.40 23.19
CA ALA A 75 20.83 2.21 22.51
C ALA A 75 19.36 2.40 22.11
N LEU A 76 18.55 3.00 22.98
CA LEU A 76 17.17 3.35 22.65
C LEU A 76 17.12 4.33 21.47
N ALA A 77 17.88 5.42 21.51
CA ALA A 77 17.86 6.44 20.47
C ALA A 77 18.26 5.88 19.11
N CYS A 78 19.34 5.10 19.05
CA CYS A 78 19.77 4.36 17.86
C CYS A 78 18.67 3.43 17.33
N GLY A 79 18.05 2.66 18.24
CA GLY A 79 16.97 1.74 17.89
C GLY A 79 15.75 2.46 17.31
N LEU A 80 15.36 3.59 17.92
CA LEU A 80 14.25 4.42 17.46
C LEU A 80 14.55 5.08 16.11
N GLU A 81 15.73 5.68 15.93
CA GLU A 81 16.12 6.30 14.66
C GLU A 81 16.06 5.29 13.51
N ASN A 82 16.68 4.12 13.69
CA ASN A 82 16.73 3.10 12.66
C ASN A 82 15.34 2.51 12.38
N LEU A 83 14.51 2.31 13.41
CA LEU A 83 13.13 1.86 13.25
C LEU A 83 12.29 2.87 12.46
N LEU A 84 12.35 4.15 12.83
CA LEU A 84 11.60 5.21 12.16
C LEU A 84 12.05 5.37 10.71
N ARG A 85 13.35 5.32 10.45
CA ARG A 85 13.91 5.47 9.10
C ARG A 85 13.54 4.30 8.19
N ARG A 86 13.66 3.06 8.67
CA ARG A 86 13.20 1.86 7.94
C ARG A 86 11.70 1.90 7.66
N TYR A 87 10.90 2.30 8.64
CA TYR A 87 9.45 2.40 8.46
C TYR A 87 9.08 3.49 7.44
N ALA A 88 9.69 4.67 7.54
CA ALA A 88 9.47 5.77 6.61
C ALA A 88 9.87 5.40 5.17
N LEU A 89 11.04 4.79 4.97
CA LEU A 89 11.48 4.31 3.64
C LEU A 89 10.50 3.28 3.06
N ALA A 90 10.01 2.37 3.90
CA ALA A 90 9.06 1.34 3.47
C ALA A 90 7.65 1.88 3.16
N GLN A 91 7.30 3.05 3.70
CA GLN A 91 5.98 3.67 3.58
C GLN A 91 5.91 4.76 2.51
N PHE A 92 6.93 5.61 2.40
CA PHE A 92 6.96 6.81 1.56
C PHE A 92 7.95 6.72 0.39
N GLY A 93 8.70 5.61 0.30
CA GLY A 93 9.69 5.38 -0.74
C GLY A 93 11.06 5.99 -0.44
N ARG A 94 12.06 5.50 -1.17
CA ARG A 94 13.48 5.88 -0.97
C ARG A 94 13.76 7.32 -1.42
N ASP A 95 13.17 7.76 -2.53
CA ASP A 95 13.45 9.08 -3.10
C ASP A 95 13.00 10.22 -2.19
N SER A 96 11.86 10.05 -1.52
CA SER A 96 11.26 11.04 -0.63
C SER A 96 12.00 11.15 0.71
N VAL A 97 12.49 10.02 1.24
CA VAL A 97 13.00 9.95 2.63
C VAL A 97 14.52 9.99 2.69
N ALA A 98 15.25 9.41 1.72
CA ALA A 98 16.71 9.30 1.81
C ALA A 98 17.45 10.64 1.80
N ARG A 99 16.80 11.70 1.28
CA ARG A 99 17.35 13.07 1.25
C ARG A 99 17.10 13.84 2.56
N LEU A 100 16.25 13.32 3.44
CA LEU A 100 15.88 13.98 4.69
C LEU A 100 16.91 13.65 5.79
N SER A 101 17.39 14.70 6.44
CA SER A 101 18.42 14.64 7.48
C SER A 101 18.23 15.78 8.48
N GLY A 102 18.62 15.55 9.73
CA GLY A 102 18.54 16.57 10.79
C GLY A 102 17.12 17.14 10.95
N ASP A 103 17.01 18.46 10.95
CA ASP A 103 15.73 19.16 11.14
C ASP A 103 14.69 18.86 10.04
N SER A 104 15.10 18.60 8.79
CA SER A 104 14.14 18.28 7.71
C SER A 104 13.52 16.89 7.91
N TRP A 105 14.28 15.97 8.50
CA TRP A 105 13.77 14.67 8.93
C TRP A 105 12.80 14.79 10.11
N LEU A 106 13.11 15.62 11.11
CA LEU A 106 12.21 15.85 12.25
C LEU A 106 10.92 16.55 11.84
N ALA A 107 11.00 17.54 10.94
CA ALA A 107 9.83 18.20 10.37
C ALA A 107 8.93 17.22 9.60
N PHE A 108 9.55 16.31 8.84
CA PHE A 108 8.83 15.23 8.17
C PHE A 108 8.13 14.31 9.18
N LEU A 109 8.81 13.86 10.23
CA LEU A 109 8.19 13.02 11.26
C LEU A 109 7.02 13.74 11.94
N ALA A 110 7.18 15.01 12.28
CA ALA A 110 6.14 15.83 12.89
C ALA A 110 4.90 15.96 11.99
N ALA A 111 5.09 16.24 10.69
CA ALA A 111 4.01 16.32 9.70
C ALA A 111 3.24 14.99 9.55
N HIS A 112 3.90 13.88 9.85
CA HIS A 112 3.36 12.52 9.72
C HIS A 112 2.99 11.90 11.07
N GLY A 113 2.63 12.70 12.07
CA GLY A 113 2.07 12.20 13.34
C GLY A 113 3.09 11.96 14.46
N GLY A 114 4.38 12.21 14.21
CA GLY A 114 5.45 12.20 15.20
C GLY A 114 5.65 13.55 15.89
N GLY A 115 4.58 14.33 16.15
CA GLY A 115 4.67 15.70 16.64
C GLY A 115 5.51 15.91 17.92
N ALA A 116 5.59 14.91 18.80
CA ALA A 116 6.43 14.96 20.01
C ALA A 116 7.94 14.90 19.70
N LEU A 117 8.34 14.58 18.47
CA LEU A 117 9.72 14.67 17.98
C LEU A 117 10.03 16.01 17.30
N ALA A 118 9.07 16.95 17.27
CA ALA A 118 9.35 18.29 16.80
C ALA A 118 10.24 19.03 17.82
N GLY A 119 11.14 19.89 17.32
CA GLY A 119 11.99 20.73 18.17
C GLY A 119 13.06 19.95 18.93
N ASP A 120 13.33 20.37 20.16
CA ASP A 120 14.53 19.95 20.89
C ASP A 120 14.51 18.47 21.29
N ALA A 121 13.33 17.90 21.59
CA ALA A 121 13.21 16.48 21.88
C ALA A 121 13.67 15.60 20.70
N GLY A 122 13.35 15.97 19.47
CA GLY A 122 13.83 15.27 18.28
C GLY A 122 15.32 15.49 18.00
N ARG A 123 15.83 16.70 18.26
CA ARG A 123 17.26 16.99 18.13
C ARG A 123 18.10 16.20 19.13
N ASP A 124 17.60 16.08 20.36
CA ASP A 124 18.20 15.27 21.41
C ASP A 124 18.18 13.78 21.05
N LEU A 125 17.10 13.28 20.45
CA LEU A 125 17.05 11.91 19.91
C LEU A 125 18.16 11.70 18.87
N LEU A 126 18.27 12.58 17.87
CA LEU A 126 19.27 12.45 16.81
C LEU A 126 20.69 12.57 17.35
N ARG A 127 20.93 13.49 18.30
CA ARG A 127 22.21 13.64 18.97
C ARG A 127 22.60 12.35 19.69
N SER A 128 21.69 11.78 20.48
CA SER A 128 21.87 10.46 21.13
C SER A 128 22.15 9.34 20.15
N ALA A 129 21.40 9.28 19.04
CA ALA A 129 21.57 8.24 18.03
C ALA A 129 22.92 8.32 17.30
N TYR A 130 23.46 9.53 17.12
CA TYR A 130 24.74 9.75 16.43
C TYR A 130 25.93 9.96 17.38
N GLY A 131 25.81 9.56 18.64
CA GLY A 131 26.93 9.46 19.58
C GLY A 131 27.15 10.65 20.51
N GLY A 132 26.25 11.63 20.53
CA GLY A 132 26.26 12.69 21.55
C GLY A 132 25.37 12.32 22.73
N GLY A 133 25.83 12.46 23.97
CA GLY A 133 24.98 12.23 25.14
C GLY A 133 23.86 13.26 25.25
N ALA A 134 22.60 12.83 25.24
CA ALA A 134 21.46 13.68 25.57
C ALA A 134 20.96 13.44 27.00
N PRO A 135 20.36 14.45 27.64
CA PRO A 135 19.77 14.30 28.96
C PRO A 135 18.56 13.35 28.91
N GLY A 136 18.53 12.33 29.79
CA GLY A 136 17.52 11.26 29.83
C GLY A 136 16.06 11.70 30.05
N ALA A 137 15.81 12.99 30.28
CA ALA A 137 14.46 13.56 30.42
C ALA A 137 13.61 13.48 29.14
N ALA A 138 14.23 13.29 27.96
CA ALA A 138 13.53 13.26 26.67
C ALA A 138 13.01 11.87 26.26
N ARG A 139 13.36 10.79 27.00
CA ARG A 139 13.00 9.39 26.66
C ARG A 139 11.50 9.19 26.40
N ALA A 140 10.65 9.76 27.26
CA ALA A 140 9.20 9.63 27.15
C ALA A 140 8.66 10.29 25.86
N LEU A 141 9.20 11.47 25.52
CA LEU A 141 8.83 12.22 24.31
C LEU A 141 9.27 11.48 23.04
N TRP A 142 10.44 10.85 23.06
CA TRP A 142 10.91 10.02 21.95
C TRP A 142 9.97 8.86 21.68
N LEU A 143 9.60 8.11 22.72
CA LEU A 143 8.66 7.00 22.61
C LEU A 143 7.26 7.46 22.19
N GLN A 144 6.79 8.59 22.73
CA GLN A 144 5.49 9.17 22.36
C GLN A 144 5.46 9.55 20.88
N GLY A 145 6.48 10.23 20.38
CA GLY A 145 6.55 10.65 18.99
C GLY A 145 6.76 9.48 18.03
N ALA A 146 7.58 8.50 18.42
CA ALA A 146 7.72 7.27 17.64
C ALA A 146 6.39 6.49 17.55
N ARG A 147 5.66 6.36 18.65
CA ARG A 147 4.30 5.76 18.62
C ARG A 147 3.33 6.57 17.77
N GLY A 148 3.37 7.90 17.86
CA GLY A 148 2.52 8.79 17.08
C GLY A 148 2.71 8.55 15.58
N PHE A 149 3.96 8.58 15.13
CA PHE A 149 4.33 8.34 13.73
C PHE A 149 4.02 6.91 13.25
N LEU A 150 4.16 5.89 14.09
CA LEU A 150 3.76 4.52 13.72
C LEU A 150 2.24 4.31 13.78
N ARG A 151 1.49 5.20 14.42
CA ARG A 151 0.02 5.09 14.56
C ARG A 151 -0.76 5.89 13.54
N SER A 152 -0.17 6.96 13.00
CA SER A 152 -0.77 7.75 11.92
C SER A 152 -1.16 6.87 10.73
N ARG A 153 -2.38 7.06 10.25
CA ARG A 153 -2.83 6.50 8.98
C ARG A 153 -2.35 7.45 7.88
N HIS A 154 -1.33 7.03 7.15
CA HIS A 154 -0.95 7.70 5.91
C HIS A 154 -1.93 7.23 4.82
N LYS A 155 -2.73 8.18 4.32
CA LYS A 155 -3.66 7.97 3.20
C LYS A 155 -2.92 8.12 1.88
#